data_AF-A0A498EFK6-F1
#
_entry.id   AF-A0A498EFK6-F1
#
_cell.length_a   1.000
_cell.length_b   1.000
_cell.length_c   1.000
_cell.angle_alpha   90.00
_cell.angle_beta   90.00
_cell.angle_gamma   90.00
#
_symmetry.space_group_name_H-M   'P 1'
#
loop_
_entity.id
_entity.type
_entity.pdbx_description
1 polymer ?
#
loop_
_entity_poly.entity_id
_entity_poly.type
_entity_poly.pdbx_seq_one_letter_code
_entity_poly.pdbx_strand_id
1 'polypeptide(L)' 'MSRTVREVLAEAYDPDPQAMVIVAMGSSFLLFSLLSYPAGSNPYYLFGLVVAVLSLVVSVVVLAVETRR' A
#
# COMPACT_ATOMS: atom_id res chain seq x y z
N MET A 1 8.46 -27.10 11.57
CA MET A 1 7.99 -25.82 12.15
C MET A 1 7.72 -24.89 10.98
N SER A 2 6.47 -24.72 10.54
CA SER A 2 6.16 -23.87 9.38
C SER A 2 6.18 -22.41 9.83
N ARG A 3 7.22 -21.66 9.46
CA ARG A 3 7.18 -20.20 9.60
C ARG A 3 5.97 -19.68 8.84
N THR A 4 5.26 -18.74 9.43
CA THR A 4 4.12 -18.13 8.74
C THR A 4 4.63 -17.31 7.56
N VAL A 5 3.86 -17.22 6.48
CA VAL A 5 4.19 -16.39 5.32
C VAL A 5 4.51 -14.95 5.74
N ARG A 6 3.85 -14.46 6.80
CA ARG A 6 4.12 -13.17 7.45
C ARG A 6 5.55 -13.05 7.99
N GLU A 7 6.04 -14.05 8.71
CA GLU A 7 7.41 -14.04 9.26
C GLU A 7 8.45 -14.06 8.15
N VAL A 8 8.22 -14.88 7.10
CA VAL A 8 9.10 -14.95 5.94
C VAL A 8 9.13 -13.62 5.19
N LEU A 9 7.97 -12.98 5.00
CA LEU A 9 7.89 -11.67 4.36
C LEU A 9 8.52 -10.57 5.20
N ALA A 10 8.31 -10.56 6.51
CA ALA A 10 8.91 -9.57 7.41
C ALA A 10 10.43 -9.70 7.53
N GLU A 11 10.97 -10.92 7.41
CA GLU A 11 12.41 -11.17 7.45
C GLU A 11 13.08 -10.93 6.08
N ALA A 12 12.38 -11.24 4.97
CA ALA A 12 12.89 -11.00 3.62
C ALA A 12 12.77 -9.53 3.18
N TYR A 13 11.75 -8.83 3.68
CA TYR A 13 11.50 -7.41 3.47
C TYR A 13 11.42 -6.76 4.85
N ASP A 14 12.58 -6.40 5.43
CA ASP A 14 12.61 -5.49 6.57
C ASP A 14 12.00 -4.15 6.08
N PRO A 15 10.74 -3.86 6.42
CA PRO A 15 10.03 -2.78 5.76
C PRO A 15 10.50 -1.48 6.38
N ASP A 16 11.32 -0.72 5.67
CA ASP A 16 11.73 0.61 6.11
C ASP A 16 10.49 1.49 6.37
N PRO A 17 10.23 1.90 7.62
CA PRO A 17 9.05 2.69 7.97
C PRO A 17 9.03 4.02 7.21
N GLN A 18 10.19 4.61 6.93
CA GLN A 18 10.28 5.86 6.17
C GLN A 18 9.82 5.67 4.73
N ALA A 19 10.27 4.62 4.06
CA ALA A 19 9.79 4.24 2.74
C ALA A 19 8.27 4.03 2.72
N MET A 20 7.69 3.38 3.74
CA MET A 20 6.25 3.15 3.81
C MET A 20 5.45 4.46 3.98
N VAL A 21 5.96 5.45 4.70
CA VAL A 21 5.33 6.79 4.78
C VAL A 21 5.30 7.46 3.41
N ILE A 22 6.39 7.38 2.64
CA ILE A 22 6.45 7.94 1.29
C ILE A 22 5.44 7.25 0.37
N VAL A 23 5.34 5.92 0.45
CA VAL A 23 4.35 5.13 -0.30
C VAL A 23 2.92 5.51 0.09
N ALA A 24 2.63 5.70 1.39
CA ALA A 24 1.32 6.13 1.87
C ALA A 24 0.94 7.51 1.32
N MET A 25 1.89 8.46 1.32
CA MET A 25 1.68 9.80 0.79
C MET A 25 1.43 9.78 -0.72
N GLY A 26 2.27 9.06 -1.48
CA GLY A 26 2.15 8.96 -2.94
C GLY A 26 0.87 8.25 -3.38
N SER A 27 0.50 7.16 -2.71
CA SER A 27 -0.74 6.42 -2.98
C SER A 27 -1.98 7.25 -2.62
N SER A 28 -1.95 8.01 -1.53
CA SER A 28 -3.03 8.95 -1.16
C SER A 28 -3.22 10.04 -2.21
N PHE A 29 -2.12 10.65 -2.67
CA PHE A 29 -2.16 11.65 -3.74
C PHE A 29 -2.73 11.07 -5.04
N LEU A 30 -2.27 9.89 -5.45
CA LEU A 30 -2.74 9.23 -6.66
C LEU A 30 -4.22 8.84 -6.55
N LEU A 31 -4.65 8.32 -5.40
CA LEU A 31 -6.05 7.99 -5.13
C LEU A 31 -6.93 9.25 -5.19
N PHE A 32 -6.49 10.35 -4.58
CA PHE A 32 -7.20 11.62 -4.63
C PHE A 32 -7.33 12.14 -6.08
N SER A 33 -6.26 12.03 -6.87
CA SER A 33 -6.28 12.41 -8.29
C SER A 33 -7.27 11.59 -9.11
N LEU A 34 -7.28 10.26 -8.92
CA LEU A 34 -8.20 9.35 -9.62
C LEU A 34 -9.67 9.58 -9.20
N LEU A 35 -9.93 9.83 -7.92
CA LEU A 35 -11.29 10.10 -7.43
C LEU A 35 -11.81 11.46 -7.90
N SER A 36 -10.92 12.42 -8.15
CA SER A 36 -11.29 13.76 -8.66
C SER A 36 -11.75 13.73 -10.12
N TYR A 37 -11.21 12.80 -10.92
CA TYR A 37 -11.54 12.65 -12.34
C TYR A 37 -11.92 11.20 -12.67
N PRO A 38 -13.13 10.76 -12.31
CA PRO A 38 -13.53 9.37 -12.47
C PRO A 38 -13.76 8.99 -13.93
N ALA A 39 -13.10 7.92 -14.37
CA ALA A 39 -13.25 7.33 -15.70
C ALA A 39 -13.59 5.83 -15.60
N GLY A 40 -14.71 5.51 -14.94
CA GLY A 40 -15.08 4.13 -14.56
C GLY A 40 -15.24 3.12 -15.70
N SER A 41 -15.39 3.56 -16.95
CA SER A 41 -15.43 2.70 -18.14
C SER A 41 -14.03 2.37 -18.69
N ASN A 42 -12.97 3.04 -18.22
CA ASN A 42 -11.60 2.79 -18.65
C ASN A 42 -10.96 1.70 -17.78
N PRO A 43 -10.49 0.56 -18.36
CA PRO A 43 -9.88 -0.51 -17.59
C PRO A 43 -8.59 -0.08 -16.86
N TYR A 44 -7.83 0.86 -17.43
CA TYR A 44 -6.62 1.41 -16.80
C TYR A 44 -6.93 2.31 -15.61
N TYR A 45 -8.07 3.00 -15.62
CA TYR A 45 -8.54 3.76 -14.48
C TYR A 45 -8.86 2.84 -13.30
N LEU A 46 -9.62 1.77 -13.54
CA LEU A 46 -9.96 0.79 -12.51
C LEU A 46 -8.72 0.08 -11.97
N PHE A 47 -7.78 -0.30 -12.85
CA PHE A 47 -6.51 -0.87 -12.44
C PHE A 47 -5.72 0.09 -11.54
N GLY A 48 -5.55 1.34 -11.97
CA GLY A 48 -4.86 2.36 -11.20
C GLY A 48 -5.51 2.60 -9.84
N LEU A 49 -6.84 2.64 -9.78
CA LEU A 49 -7.62 2.80 -8.55
C LEU A 49 -7.35 1.65 -7.57
N VAL A 50 -7.43 0.40 -8.04
CA VAL A 50 -7.20 -0.80 -7.22
C VAL A 50 -5.76 -0.81 -6.69
N VAL A 51 -4.78 -0.53 -7.53
CA VAL A 51 -3.36 -0.48 -7.12
C VAL A 51 -3.11 0.63 -6.11
N ALA A 52 -3.73 1.81 -6.28
CA ALA A 52 -3.63 2.92 -5.33
C ALA A 52 -4.15 2.54 -3.95
N VAL A 53 -5.34 1.93 -3.90
CA VAL A 53 -5.97 1.48 -2.66
C VAL A 53 -5.13 0.40 -1.99
N LEU A 54 -4.68 -0.61 -2.73
CA LEU A 54 -3.85 -1.68 -2.17
C LEU A 54 -2.52 -1.16 -1.63
N SER A 55 -1.85 -0.26 -2.36
CA SER A 55 -0.58 0.34 -1.92
C SER A 55 -0.78 1.14 -0.63
N LEU A 56 -1.86 1.91 -0.55
CA LEU A 56 -2.19 2.67 0.64
C LEU A 56 -2.46 1.74 1.83
N VAL A 57 -3.32 0.72 1.66
CA VAL A 57 -3.65 -0.24 2.73
C VAL A 57 -2.41 -0.96 3.23
N VAL A 58 -1.57 -1.48 2.34
CA VAL A 58 -0.34 -2.19 2.72
C VAL A 58 0.59 -1.25 3.50
N SER A 59 0.77 -0.01 3.03
CA SER A 59 1.60 0.97 3.73
C SER A 59 1.12 1.29 5.14
N VAL A 60 -0.18 1.50 5.31
CA VAL A 60 -0.80 1.74 6.60
C VAL A 60 -0.68 0.52 7.51
N VAL A 61 -0.90 -0.70 7.00
CA VAL A 61 -0.78 -1.93 7.77
C VAL A 61 0.65 -2.12 8.28
N VAL A 62 1.64 -1.92 7.42
CA VAL A 62 3.06 -2.07 7.80
C VAL A 62 3.44 -1.04 8.86
N LEU A 63 3.07 0.23 8.68
CA LEU A 63 3.29 1.27 9.69
C LEU A 63 2.56 0.99 11.02
N ALA A 64 1.33 0.46 10.95
CA ALA A 64 0.56 0.08 12.13
C ALA A 64 1.16 -1.12 12.88
N VAL A 65 1.83 -2.02 12.17
CA VAL A 65 2.57 -3.14 12.77
C VAL A 65 3.84 -2.63 13.43
N GLU A 66 4.59 -1.74 12.76
CA GLU A 66 5.83 -1.20 13.29
C GLU A 66 5.61 -0.34 14.54
N THR A 67 4.58 0.51 14.54
CA THR A 67 4.23 1.33 15.72
C THR A 67 3.76 0.53 16.93
N ARG A 68 3.43 -0.76 16.75
CA ARG A 68 3.07 -1.69 17.83
C ARG A 68 4.22 -2.57 18.30
N ARG A 69 5.39 -2.47 17.66
CA ARG A 69 6.60 -3.26 17.96
C ARG A 69 7.45 -2.52 18.99
#